data_AF-F6ZHA2-F1
#
_entry.id   AF-F6ZHA2-F1
#
_cell.length_a   1.000
_cell.length_b   1.000
_cell.length_c   1.000
_cell.angle_alpha   90.00
_cell.angle_beta   90.00
_cell.angle_gamma   90.00
#
_symmetry.space_group_name_H-M   'P 1'
#
loop_
_entity.id
_entity.type
_entity.pdbx_description
1 polymer ?
#
loop_
_entity_poly.entity_id
_entity_poly.type
_entity_poly.pdbx_seq_one_letter_code
_entity_poly.pdbx_strand_id
1 'polypeptide(L)'
;MENNGTAHVKGEKRKLEPDEETEVKKKSETSSDNLVEAYSSDDEYEHLNEPKVDRSRSCPYLDTINRSVLDFDFEKLCSVSLSHLNVYACLVCGKYFQGRGRKSHAYTHSVECNHHVFLNLYTLKFYCLPDNYMIVDSSLEDITYVLNPTFTKKHIKQLLNDSKLMRAYDGTTYLPGIVGLNNIKANDYCNVILQALSHVPPLRNYFLREQNYSHIKR
;
A
#
# COMPACT_ATOMS: atom_id res chain seq x y z
N MET A 1 -48.51 35.26 37.41
CA MET A 1 -48.07 36.14 38.52
C MET A 1 -46.55 36.19 38.43
N GLU A 2 -46.01 36.98 37.50
CA GLU A 2 -45.76 38.43 37.59
C GLU A 2 -44.40 38.76 38.24
N ASN A 3 -43.39 38.84 37.36
CA ASN A 3 -42.51 39.97 37.06
C ASN A 3 -41.67 40.76 38.10
N ASN A 4 -40.50 41.15 37.55
CA ASN A 4 -39.61 42.30 37.79
C ASN A 4 -38.56 42.18 38.92
N GLY A 5 -37.27 42.50 38.73
CA GLY A 5 -36.50 43.14 37.64
C GLY A 5 -35.21 43.71 38.28
N THR A 6 -33.99 43.61 37.72
CA THR A 6 -33.24 44.65 36.95
C THR A 6 -31.76 44.21 37.00
N ALA A 7 -31.00 44.00 35.91
CA ALA A 7 -30.44 44.88 34.87
C ALA A 7 -29.25 45.78 35.33
N HIS A 8 -28.03 45.45 34.89
CA HIS A 8 -27.10 46.48 34.37
C HIS A 8 -25.99 45.88 33.47
N VAL A 9 -26.15 46.09 32.16
CA VAL A 9 -25.09 46.07 31.15
C VAL A 9 -24.65 47.52 30.94
N LYS A 10 -23.34 47.80 30.83
CA LYS A 10 -22.81 49.08 30.34
C LYS A 10 -22.02 48.81 29.07
N GLY A 11 -22.51 49.39 27.97
CA GLY A 11 -21.73 49.62 26.77
C GLY A 11 -21.05 50.98 26.83
N GLU A 12 -19.98 51.14 26.07
CA GLU A 12 -19.39 52.43 25.75
C GLU A 12 -19.25 52.57 24.23
N LYS A 13 -19.87 53.62 23.70
CA LYS A 13 -19.73 54.15 22.35
C LYS A 13 -18.84 55.39 22.40
N ARG A 14 -18.10 55.64 21.30
CA ARG A 14 -17.68 56.93 20.67
C ARG A 14 -16.40 56.64 19.84
N LYS A 15 -16.11 57.18 18.65
CA LYS A 15 -16.70 58.15 17.70
C LYS A 15 -15.95 57.94 16.37
N LEU A 16 -16.61 58.16 15.23
CA LEU A 16 -16.01 58.26 13.89
C LEU A 16 -15.65 59.72 13.58
N GLU A 17 -14.55 59.95 12.85
CA GLU A 17 -14.36 60.99 11.82
C GLU A 17 -13.39 60.48 10.72
N PRO A 18 -13.44 61.03 9.48
CA PRO A 18 -13.19 60.27 8.26
C PRO A 18 -12.01 60.78 7.38
N ASP A 19 -11.87 60.10 6.23
CA ASP A 19 -11.23 60.49 4.96
C ASP A 19 -9.70 60.41 4.80
N GLU A 20 -9.23 59.47 3.97
CA GLU A 20 -8.74 59.84 2.64
C GLU A 20 -8.66 58.62 1.69
N GLU A 21 -8.97 58.91 0.44
CA GLU A 21 -9.25 58.04 -0.71
C GLU A 21 -8.01 57.26 -1.20
N THR A 22 -8.14 56.09 -1.81
CA THR A 22 -8.08 56.04 -3.29
C THR A 22 -8.64 54.72 -3.87
N GLU A 23 -9.71 54.91 -4.65
CA GLU A 23 -10.18 54.25 -5.88
C GLU A 23 -9.78 52.79 -6.25
N VAL A 24 -10.74 51.90 -6.00
CA VAL A 24 -11.49 51.04 -6.94
C VAL A 24 -11.06 51.02 -8.43
N LYS A 25 -10.89 49.81 -8.99
CA LYS A 25 -11.58 49.40 -10.23
C LYS A 25 -11.78 47.88 -10.33
N LYS A 26 -13.06 47.50 -10.43
CA LYS A 26 -13.62 46.15 -10.56
C LYS A 26 -14.24 46.01 -11.96
N LYS A 27 -13.97 44.90 -12.67
CA LYS A 27 -14.79 44.31 -13.77
C LYS A 27 -14.46 42.80 -13.79
N SER A 28 -15.27 41.91 -13.24
CA SER A 28 -16.50 41.26 -13.76
C SER A 28 -16.25 40.22 -14.87
N GLU A 29 -16.49 38.93 -14.51
CA GLU A 29 -17.09 37.81 -15.27
C GLU A 29 -16.37 37.38 -16.58
N THR A 30 -16.14 36.13 -16.99
CA THR A 30 -16.59 34.74 -16.75
C THR A 30 -15.44 33.87 -17.35
N SER A 31 -15.09 32.65 -16.95
CA SER A 31 -15.64 31.35 -17.37
C SER A 31 -14.52 30.31 -17.23
N SER A 32 -14.90 29.09 -16.85
CA SER A 32 -14.21 27.80 -17.03
C SER A 32 -12.83 27.80 -17.69
N ASP A 33 -11.82 27.25 -17.01
CA ASP A 33 -10.91 26.27 -17.63
C ASP A 33 -10.09 25.48 -16.60
N ASN A 34 -9.89 24.21 -16.94
CA ASN A 34 -9.23 23.15 -16.18
C ASN A 34 -7.75 23.49 -15.90
N LEU A 35 -7.32 23.40 -14.63
CA LEU A 35 -5.91 23.25 -14.28
C LEU A 35 -5.59 21.76 -14.13
N VAL A 36 -5.30 21.14 -15.28
CA VAL A 36 -4.40 19.99 -15.36
C VAL A 36 -3.00 20.50 -15.02
N GLU A 37 -2.56 20.30 -13.78
CA GLU A 37 -1.14 20.49 -13.44
C GLU A 37 -0.32 19.41 -14.14
N ALA A 38 0.39 19.85 -15.16
CA ALA A 38 1.33 19.07 -15.93
C ALA A 38 2.54 18.70 -15.05
N TYR A 39 2.76 17.41 -14.89
CA TYR A 39 3.98 16.83 -14.36
C TYR A 39 5.13 17.16 -15.32
N SER A 40 5.92 18.19 -15.01
CA SER A 40 7.18 18.45 -15.73
C SER A 40 8.23 17.46 -15.25
N SER A 41 8.62 16.55 -16.14
CA SER A 41 9.94 15.94 -16.15
C SER A 41 10.98 17.04 -16.28
N ASP A 42 11.99 17.02 -15.40
CA ASP A 42 13.40 17.35 -15.65
C ASP A 42 14.07 17.71 -14.32
N ASP A 43 14.81 16.73 -13.78
CA ASP A 43 15.91 16.95 -12.85
C ASP A 43 16.91 15.80 -13.11
N GLU A 44 17.55 15.83 -14.29
CA GLU A 44 18.78 15.06 -14.54
C GLU A 44 19.93 15.73 -13.80
N TYR A 45 20.37 15.11 -12.69
CA TYR A 45 21.67 15.41 -12.09
C TYR A 45 22.65 14.30 -12.47
N GLU A 46 23.76 14.68 -13.10
CA GLU A 46 24.88 13.81 -13.41
C GLU A 46 25.49 13.24 -12.12
N HIS A 47 25.42 11.93 -11.96
CA HIS A 47 26.14 11.22 -10.91
C HIS A 47 27.60 11.02 -11.37
N LEU A 48 28.55 11.60 -10.65
CA LEU A 48 29.97 11.23 -10.75
C LEU A 48 30.08 9.71 -10.61
N ASN A 49 30.74 9.07 -11.58
CA ASN A 49 30.91 7.63 -11.69
C ASN A 49 31.75 7.08 -10.52
N GLU A 50 31.10 6.79 -9.40
CA GLU A 50 31.62 5.83 -8.44
C GLU A 50 31.57 4.42 -9.07
N PRO A 51 32.58 3.56 -8.83
CA PRO A 51 32.55 2.20 -9.34
C PRO A 51 31.29 1.49 -8.81
N LYS A 52 30.36 1.18 -9.72
CA LYS A 52 29.12 0.46 -9.42
C LYS A 52 29.47 -0.96 -8.99
N VAL A 53 29.80 -1.13 -7.71
CA VAL A 53 29.78 -2.44 -7.06
C VAL A 53 28.36 -2.97 -7.24
N ASP A 54 28.22 -4.18 -7.79
CA ASP A 54 26.93 -4.82 -7.98
C ASP A 54 26.33 -5.19 -6.61
N ARG A 55 25.72 -4.21 -5.95
CA ARG A 55 25.06 -4.35 -4.64
C ARG A 55 23.78 -5.18 -4.73
N SER A 56 23.33 -5.55 -5.93
CA SER A 56 22.07 -6.28 -6.11
C SER A 56 22.02 -7.62 -5.39
N ARG A 57 23.19 -8.27 -5.23
CA ARG A 57 23.33 -9.58 -4.58
C ARG A 57 23.83 -9.52 -3.14
N SER A 58 24.09 -8.32 -2.61
CA SER A 58 24.61 -8.14 -1.25
C SER A 58 24.02 -6.87 -0.65
N CYS A 59 22.72 -6.93 -0.34
CA CYS A 59 22.04 -5.87 0.37
C CYS A 59 22.31 -6.03 1.88
N PRO A 60 22.89 -5.01 2.56
CA PRO A 60 23.22 -5.11 3.98
C PRO A 60 22.00 -5.06 4.89
N TYR A 61 20.83 -4.69 4.38
CA TYR A 61 19.61 -4.42 5.16
C TYR A 61 18.62 -5.60 5.18
N LEU A 62 18.99 -6.77 4.64
CA LEU A 62 18.09 -7.93 4.58
C LEU A 62 17.70 -8.48 5.95
N ASP A 63 18.55 -8.27 6.95
CA ASP A 63 18.31 -8.60 8.36
C ASP A 63 17.22 -7.73 9.00
N THR A 64 16.95 -6.53 8.48
CA THR A 64 15.90 -5.62 8.99
C THR A 64 14.48 -6.06 8.63
N ILE A 65 14.33 -7.06 7.76
CA ILE A 65 13.02 -7.52 7.28
C ILE A 65 12.26 -8.22 8.40
N ASN A 66 11.05 -7.72 8.68
CA ASN A 66 10.15 -8.34 9.64
C ASN A 66 8.96 -8.98 8.93
N ARG A 67 8.98 -10.32 8.83
CA ARG A 67 7.93 -11.10 8.17
C ARG A 67 6.61 -11.13 8.96
N SER A 68 6.63 -10.90 10.27
CA SER A 68 5.42 -10.99 11.10
C SER A 68 4.45 -9.83 10.90
N VAL A 69 4.90 -8.72 10.30
CA VAL A 69 4.08 -7.53 10.03
C VAL A 69 3.63 -7.43 8.58
N LEU A 70 4.02 -8.39 7.74
CA LEU A 70 3.66 -8.40 6.33
C LEU A 70 2.29 -9.04 6.16
N ASP A 71 1.31 -8.22 5.79
CA ASP A 71 -0.05 -8.63 5.49
C ASP A 71 -0.41 -8.22 4.06
N PHE A 72 -0.48 -9.21 3.17
CA PHE A 72 -0.73 -9.01 1.75
C PHE A 72 -2.19 -9.20 1.34
N ASP A 73 -3.10 -9.42 2.30
CA ASP A 73 -4.52 -9.68 2.02
C ASP A 73 -5.31 -8.39 1.74
N PHE A 74 -4.74 -7.23 2.09
CA PHE A 74 -5.37 -5.92 1.87
C PHE A 74 -5.15 -5.35 0.47
N GLU A 75 -5.96 -4.34 0.15
CA GLU A 75 -5.90 -3.63 -1.11
C GLU A 75 -4.54 -2.95 -1.32
N LYS A 76 -3.99 -3.09 -2.53
CA LYS A 76 -2.69 -2.55 -2.93
C LYS A 76 -2.81 -1.04 -3.21
N LEU A 77 -2.90 -0.24 -2.16
CA LEU A 77 -2.98 1.22 -2.22
C LEU A 77 -1.91 1.86 -1.34
N CYS A 78 -1.48 3.06 -1.71
CA CYS A 78 -0.58 3.86 -0.89
C CYS A 78 -1.29 4.34 0.38
N SER A 79 -0.69 4.12 1.55
CA SER A 79 -1.23 4.56 2.84
C SER A 79 -1.29 6.08 3.03
N VAL A 80 -0.62 6.85 2.16
CA VAL A 80 -0.60 8.32 2.20
C VAL A 80 -1.49 8.91 1.12
N SER A 81 -1.28 8.54 -0.15
CA SER A 81 -1.97 9.12 -1.30
C SER A 81 -3.20 8.34 -1.76
N LEU A 82 -3.46 7.15 -1.20
CA LEU A 82 -4.51 6.21 -1.63
C LEU A 82 -4.41 5.75 -3.09
N SER A 83 -3.32 6.07 -3.78
CA SER A 83 -3.08 5.69 -5.17
C SER A 83 -2.74 4.20 -5.31
N HIS A 84 -3.25 3.58 -6.37
CA HIS A 84 -2.89 2.23 -6.80
C HIS A 84 -1.67 2.19 -7.74
N LEU A 85 -1.15 3.35 -8.16
CA LEU A 85 -0.08 3.40 -9.14
C LEU A 85 1.29 3.17 -8.48
N ASN A 86 2.04 2.17 -8.95
CA ASN A 86 3.41 1.89 -8.50
C ASN A 86 3.53 1.79 -6.97
N VAL A 87 2.75 0.90 -6.36
CA VAL A 87 2.75 0.69 -4.91
C VAL A 87 3.86 -0.27 -4.49
N TYR A 88 4.56 0.09 -3.42
CA TYR A 88 5.64 -0.64 -2.79
C TYR A 88 5.28 -0.96 -1.34
N ALA A 89 5.49 -2.20 -0.92
CA ALA A 89 5.39 -2.60 0.47
C ALA A 89 6.74 -2.44 1.18
N CYS A 90 6.75 -1.75 2.31
CA CYS A 90 7.90 -1.72 3.20
C CYS A 90 8.00 -3.05 3.95
N LEU A 91 9.12 -3.76 3.79
CA LEU A 91 9.29 -5.08 4.40
C LEU A 91 9.68 -5.04 5.89
N VAL A 92 9.86 -3.83 6.44
CA VAL A 92 10.18 -3.62 7.86
C VAL A 92 8.92 -3.36 8.68
N CYS A 93 7.98 -2.57 8.15
CA CYS A 93 6.74 -2.19 8.86
C CYS A 93 5.43 -2.65 8.21
N GLY A 94 5.47 -3.28 7.04
CA GLY A 94 4.29 -3.79 6.34
C GLY A 94 3.44 -2.73 5.61
N LYS A 95 3.69 -1.44 5.81
CA LYS A 95 2.92 -0.36 5.18
C LYS A 95 3.22 -0.21 3.69
N TYR A 96 2.22 0.26 2.95
CA TYR A 96 2.28 0.47 1.50
C TYR A 96 2.50 1.95 1.15
N PHE A 97 3.38 2.20 0.18
CA PHE A 97 3.77 3.53 -0.25
C PHE A 97 3.88 3.62 -1.78
N GLN A 98 3.54 4.78 -2.33
CA GLN A 98 3.62 5.02 -3.76
C GLN A 98 5.02 5.44 -4.18
N GLY A 99 5.45 4.89 -5.32
CA GLY A 99 6.64 5.29 -6.07
C GLY A 99 7.96 4.88 -5.40
N ARG A 100 9.06 5.11 -6.11
CA ARG A 100 10.44 4.91 -5.60
C ARG A 100 11.39 6.08 -5.89
N GLY A 101 10.91 7.12 -6.59
CA GLY A 101 11.70 8.30 -6.92
C GLY A 101 11.91 9.21 -5.70
N ARG A 102 12.81 10.19 -5.81
CA ARG A 102 13.20 11.07 -4.68
C ARG A 102 12.05 11.84 -4.01
N LYS A 103 10.98 12.15 -4.76
CA LYS A 103 9.77 12.84 -4.28
C LYS A 103 8.64 11.88 -3.90
N SER A 104 8.90 10.57 -3.88
CA SER A 104 7.88 9.55 -3.64
C SER A 104 7.74 9.22 -2.15
N HIS A 105 6.56 8.74 -1.76
CA HIS A 105 6.31 8.39 -0.36
C HIS A 105 7.18 7.23 0.13
N ALA A 106 7.53 6.26 -0.72
CA ALA A 106 8.41 5.18 -0.30
C ALA A 106 9.85 5.67 -0.05
N TYR A 107 10.34 6.59 -0.90
CA TYR A 107 11.66 7.20 -0.70
C TYR A 107 11.69 8.01 0.59
N THR A 108 10.72 8.89 0.80
CA THR A 108 10.60 9.68 2.04
C THR A 108 10.51 8.76 3.25
N HIS A 109 9.68 7.72 3.21
CA HIS A 109 9.57 6.73 4.29
C HIS A 109 10.89 6.02 4.58
N SER A 110 11.67 5.70 3.54
CA SER A 110 12.96 5.02 3.73
C SER A 110 13.95 5.84 4.54
N VAL A 111 14.01 7.16 4.27
CA VAL A 111 14.92 8.09 4.94
C VAL A 111 14.40 8.46 6.32
N GLU A 112 13.10 8.75 6.46
CA GLU A 112 12.52 9.19 7.74
C GLU A 112 12.43 8.08 8.79
N CYS A 113 12.11 6.85 8.36
CA CYS A 113 11.95 5.71 9.27
C CYS A 113 13.14 4.75 9.27
N ASN A 114 14.19 5.04 8.50
CA ASN A 114 15.36 4.16 8.34
C ASN A 114 14.97 2.74 7.87
N HIS A 115 13.95 2.64 7.02
CA HIS A 115 13.43 1.39 6.47
C HIS A 115 13.86 1.25 5.01
N HIS A 116 14.81 0.36 4.72
CA HIS A 116 15.48 0.38 3.41
C HIS A 116 14.91 -0.60 2.39
N VAL A 117 14.21 -1.65 2.82
CA VAL A 117 13.82 -2.75 1.94
C VAL A 117 12.35 -2.65 1.54
N PHE A 118 12.11 -2.60 0.23
CA PHE A 118 10.79 -2.46 -0.37
C PHE A 118 10.51 -3.52 -1.43
N LEU A 119 9.26 -3.97 -1.52
CA LEU A 119 8.76 -4.88 -2.56
C LEU A 119 7.74 -4.16 -3.44
N ASN A 120 7.96 -4.13 -4.75
CA ASN A 120 6.94 -3.66 -5.69
C ASN A 120 5.81 -4.69 -5.79
N LEU A 121 4.58 -4.29 -5.45
CA LEU A 121 3.43 -5.20 -5.33
C LEU A 121 2.86 -5.71 -6.67
N TYR A 122 3.34 -5.16 -7.80
CA TYR A 122 2.92 -5.53 -9.15
C TYR A 122 3.99 -6.36 -9.88
N THR A 123 5.23 -5.88 -9.87
CA THR A 123 6.35 -6.53 -10.55
C THR A 123 7.03 -7.61 -9.72
N LEU A 124 6.70 -7.69 -8.42
CA LEU A 124 7.30 -8.61 -7.45
C LEU A 124 8.82 -8.47 -7.32
N LYS A 125 9.35 -7.28 -7.64
CA LYS A 125 10.78 -6.94 -7.56
C LYS A 125 11.08 -6.22 -6.25
N PHE A 126 12.19 -6.60 -5.64
CA PHE A 126 12.70 -5.99 -4.42
C PHE A 126 13.64 -4.84 -4.74
N TYR A 127 13.59 -3.79 -3.93
CA TYR A 127 14.39 -2.58 -4.08
C TYR A 127 14.90 -2.12 -2.72
N CYS A 128 16.14 -1.65 -2.70
CA CYS A 128 16.70 -0.92 -1.58
C CYS A 128 16.50 0.59 -1.84
N LEU A 129 15.87 1.31 -0.92
CA LEU A 129 15.78 2.78 -0.92
C LEU A 129 16.50 3.32 0.32
N PRO A 130 17.15 4.51 0.25
CA PRO A 130 17.10 5.49 -0.83
C PRO A 130 18.03 5.21 -2.02
N ASP A 131 18.94 4.25 -1.92
CA ASP A 131 19.97 3.95 -2.94
C ASP A 131 19.43 3.48 -4.31
N ASN A 132 18.16 3.07 -4.35
CA ASN A 132 17.40 2.71 -5.54
C ASN A 132 18.02 1.62 -6.43
N TYR A 133 18.65 0.60 -5.82
CA TYR A 133 19.08 -0.61 -6.52
C TYR A 133 18.09 -1.76 -6.30
N MET A 134 18.02 -2.66 -7.28
CA MET A 134 17.21 -3.88 -7.20
C MET A 134 17.93 -4.93 -6.35
N ILE A 135 17.22 -5.59 -5.46
CA ILE A 135 17.73 -6.68 -4.65
C ILE A 135 17.37 -8.01 -5.31
N VAL A 136 18.34 -8.91 -5.46
CA VAL A 136 18.17 -10.26 -6.01
C VAL A 136 18.70 -11.24 -4.98
N ASP A 137 17.79 -11.86 -4.23
CA ASP A 137 18.12 -12.82 -3.18
C ASP A 137 17.03 -13.90 -3.08
N SER A 138 17.44 -15.17 -3.00
CA SER A 138 16.51 -16.30 -2.93
C SER A 138 15.81 -16.43 -1.57
N SER A 139 16.35 -15.82 -0.51
CA SER A 139 15.72 -15.80 0.82
C SER A 139 14.43 -14.98 0.89
N LEU A 140 14.11 -14.22 -0.17
CA LEU A 140 12.90 -13.40 -0.28
C LEU A 140 11.79 -14.05 -1.12
N GLU A 141 12.05 -15.25 -1.66
CA GLU A 141 11.07 -16.00 -2.46
C GLU A 141 9.84 -16.41 -1.64
N ASP A 142 9.99 -16.59 -0.33
CA ASP A 142 8.88 -16.84 0.58
C ASP A 142 7.90 -15.66 0.60
N ILE A 143 8.40 -14.42 0.67
CA ILE A 143 7.58 -13.20 0.68
C ILE A 143 6.82 -13.05 -0.64
N THR A 144 7.47 -13.29 -1.79
CA THR A 144 6.77 -13.25 -3.08
C THR A 144 5.72 -14.35 -3.20
N TYR A 145 5.99 -15.53 -2.64
CA TYR A 145 5.04 -16.64 -2.63
C TYR A 145 3.83 -16.36 -1.76
N VAL A 146 3.98 -15.70 -0.61
CA VAL A 146 2.83 -15.26 0.23
C VAL A 146 2.02 -14.20 -0.51
N LEU A 147 2.67 -13.22 -1.15
CA LEU A 147 1.98 -12.16 -1.90
C LEU A 147 1.26 -12.68 -3.15
N ASN A 148 1.84 -13.68 -3.85
CA ASN A 148 1.23 -14.27 -5.04
C ASN A 148 1.51 -15.78 -5.11
N PRO A 149 0.71 -16.60 -4.43
CA PRO A 149 0.90 -18.05 -4.41
C PRO A 149 0.77 -18.67 -5.80
N THR A 150 1.79 -19.42 -6.23
CA THR A 150 1.78 -20.11 -7.52
C THR A 150 1.74 -21.62 -7.36
N PHE A 151 0.96 -22.29 -8.21
CA PHE A 151 0.75 -23.73 -8.14
C PHE A 151 1.04 -24.42 -9.48
N THR A 152 1.97 -25.37 -9.46
CA THR A 152 2.24 -26.23 -10.62
C THR A 152 1.19 -27.35 -10.71
N LYS A 153 0.97 -27.90 -11.92
CA LYS A 153 0.06 -29.05 -12.09
C LYS A 153 0.46 -30.25 -11.22
N LYS A 154 1.77 -30.43 -10.96
CA LYS A 154 2.29 -31.48 -10.08
C LYS A 154 1.89 -31.22 -8.62
N HIS A 155 2.08 -29.99 -8.13
CA HIS A 155 1.67 -29.60 -6.77
C HIS A 155 0.16 -29.79 -6.58
N ILE A 156 -0.66 -29.37 -7.55
CA ILE A 156 -2.13 -29.50 -7.45
C ILE A 156 -2.58 -30.95 -7.37
N LYS A 157 -1.93 -31.86 -8.12
CA LYS A 157 -2.21 -33.31 -8.01
C LYS A 157 -1.83 -33.87 -6.64
N GLN A 158 -0.76 -33.38 -6.04
CA GLN A 158 -0.30 -33.81 -4.72
C GLN A 158 -1.20 -33.31 -3.60
N LEU A 159 -1.79 -32.11 -3.71
CA LEU A 159 -2.72 -31.54 -2.73
C LEU A 159 -3.95 -32.42 -2.39
N LEU A 160 -4.27 -33.40 -3.23
CA LEU A 160 -5.38 -34.33 -2.96
C LEU A 160 -5.02 -35.45 -1.98
N ASN A 161 -3.75 -35.84 -1.98
CA ASN A 161 -3.27 -37.02 -1.26
C ASN A 161 -2.36 -36.64 -0.08
N ASP A 162 -2.05 -35.37 0.07
CA ASP A 162 -1.12 -34.87 1.07
C ASP A 162 -1.88 -34.44 2.33
N SER A 163 -1.72 -35.22 3.41
CA SER A 163 -2.21 -34.88 4.75
C SER A 163 -1.12 -34.24 5.62
N LYS A 164 -0.02 -33.80 5.02
CA LYS A 164 1.09 -33.18 5.74
C LYS A 164 0.71 -31.81 6.28
N LEU A 165 0.94 -31.64 7.59
CA LEU A 165 0.88 -30.33 8.23
C LEU A 165 2.00 -29.43 7.71
N MET A 166 1.62 -28.24 7.29
CA MET A 166 2.53 -27.16 6.96
C MET A 166 2.72 -26.26 8.17
N ARG A 167 3.84 -25.55 8.21
CA ARG A 167 4.17 -24.63 9.31
C ARG A 167 4.20 -23.21 8.77
N ALA A 168 3.42 -22.33 9.37
CA ALA A 168 3.44 -20.90 9.11
C ALA A 168 4.69 -20.25 9.73
N TYR A 169 4.94 -18.99 9.39
CA TYR A 169 6.12 -18.26 9.87
C TYR A 169 6.14 -18.07 11.39
N ASP A 170 4.96 -17.91 12.00
CA ASP A 170 4.76 -17.81 13.45
C ASP A 170 4.96 -19.15 14.20
N GLY A 171 5.22 -20.24 13.49
CA GLY A 171 5.37 -21.58 14.03
C GLY A 171 4.07 -22.38 14.13
N THR A 172 2.92 -21.77 13.82
CA THR A 172 1.62 -22.45 13.84
C THR A 172 1.56 -23.51 12.74
N THR A 173 1.14 -24.72 13.09
CA THR A 173 0.93 -25.79 12.12
C THR A 173 -0.49 -25.78 11.59
N TYR A 174 -0.66 -25.88 10.28
CA TYR A 174 -1.97 -25.89 9.62
C TYR A 174 -1.99 -26.91 8.48
N LEU A 175 -3.18 -27.35 8.08
CA LEU A 175 -3.34 -28.16 6.88
C LEU A 175 -3.66 -27.24 5.69
N PRO A 176 -2.96 -27.35 4.55
CA PRO A 176 -3.29 -26.57 3.36
C PRO A 176 -4.76 -26.76 2.96
N GLY A 177 -5.50 -25.65 2.84
CA GLY A 177 -6.93 -25.65 2.57
C GLY A 177 -7.81 -25.58 3.82
N ILE A 178 -7.33 -26.01 4.98
CA ILE A 178 -8.04 -25.87 6.27
C ILE A 178 -7.37 -24.75 7.07
N VAL A 179 -7.64 -23.51 6.66
CA VAL A 179 -7.13 -22.29 7.29
C VAL A 179 -8.32 -21.41 7.68
N GLY A 180 -8.29 -20.84 8.89
CA GLY A 180 -9.34 -19.94 9.35
C GLY A 180 -9.43 -18.66 8.50
N LEU A 181 -10.65 -18.19 8.23
CA LEU A 181 -10.89 -16.89 7.60
C LEU A 181 -11.27 -15.87 8.67
N ASN A 182 -10.78 -14.65 8.52
CA ASN A 182 -11.07 -13.57 9.46
C ASN A 182 -12.57 -13.21 9.42
N ASN A 183 -13.17 -13.07 10.60
CA ASN A 183 -14.54 -12.56 10.71
C ASN A 183 -14.52 -11.02 10.74
N ILE A 184 -14.84 -10.41 9.60
CA ILE A 184 -14.93 -8.95 9.46
C ILE A 184 -16.39 -8.57 9.68
N LYS A 185 -16.78 -8.52 10.96
CA LYS A 185 -18.14 -8.25 11.46
C LYS A 185 -19.11 -9.43 11.29
N ALA A 186 -19.90 -9.43 10.22
CA ALA A 186 -20.98 -10.39 9.97
C ALA A 186 -20.79 -11.00 8.58
N ASN A 187 -19.60 -11.55 8.30
CA ASN A 187 -19.26 -12.20 7.03
C ASN A 187 -19.07 -13.72 7.17
N ASP A 188 -19.53 -14.30 8.27
CA ASP A 188 -19.47 -15.72 8.59
C ASP A 188 -20.10 -16.61 7.51
N TYR A 189 -21.26 -16.21 6.98
CA TYR A 189 -21.92 -16.91 5.87
C TYR A 189 -21.02 -16.97 4.61
N CYS A 190 -20.34 -15.87 4.27
CA CYS A 190 -19.38 -15.84 3.16
C CYS A 190 -18.19 -16.75 3.45
N ASN A 191 -17.65 -16.71 4.68
CA ASN A 191 -16.53 -17.55 5.07
C ASN A 191 -16.88 -19.04 4.94
N VAL A 192 -18.08 -19.45 5.36
CA VAL A 192 -18.56 -20.83 5.20
C VAL A 192 -18.66 -21.22 3.72
N ILE A 193 -19.23 -20.36 2.88
CA ILE A 193 -19.34 -20.61 1.43
C ILE A 193 -17.95 -20.73 0.78
N LEU A 194 -17.03 -19.81 1.07
CA LEU A 194 -15.67 -19.84 0.54
C LEU A 194 -14.92 -21.09 0.98
N GLN A 195 -15.06 -21.50 2.24
CA GLN A 195 -14.48 -22.74 2.75
C GLN A 195 -15.06 -23.97 2.04
N ALA A 196 -16.39 -24.04 1.89
CA ALA A 196 -17.05 -25.15 1.21
C ALA A 196 -16.60 -25.28 -0.26
N LEU A 197 -16.57 -24.16 -0.99
CA LEU A 197 -16.16 -24.12 -2.40
C LEU A 197 -14.66 -24.40 -2.57
N SER A 198 -13.81 -23.93 -1.66
CA SER A 198 -12.36 -24.20 -1.67
C SER A 198 -12.03 -25.68 -1.51
N HIS A 199 -12.93 -26.47 -0.91
CA HIS A 199 -12.75 -27.92 -0.74
C HIS A 199 -13.32 -28.75 -1.90
N VAL A 200 -13.98 -28.13 -2.90
CA VAL A 200 -14.45 -28.82 -4.10
C VAL A 200 -13.29 -28.94 -5.10
N PRO A 201 -12.71 -30.14 -5.33
CA PRO A 201 -11.44 -30.25 -6.04
C PRO A 201 -11.42 -29.70 -7.47
N PRO A 202 -12.44 -29.94 -8.32
CA PRO A 202 -12.46 -29.35 -9.66
C PRO A 202 -12.44 -27.82 -9.64
N LEU A 203 -13.20 -27.21 -8.72
CA LEU A 203 -13.32 -25.77 -8.59
C LEU A 203 -12.04 -25.16 -8.02
N ARG A 204 -11.54 -25.73 -6.93
CA ARG A 204 -10.25 -25.36 -6.32
C ARG A 204 -9.13 -25.40 -7.36
N ASN A 205 -8.97 -26.52 -8.07
CA ASN A 205 -7.89 -26.70 -9.03
C ASN A 205 -8.00 -25.72 -10.22
N TYR A 206 -9.23 -25.30 -10.57
CA TYR A 206 -9.46 -24.27 -11.57
C TYR A 206 -8.96 -22.90 -11.08
N PHE A 207 -9.31 -22.49 -9.86
CA PHE A 207 -8.93 -21.18 -9.30
C PHE A 207 -7.48 -21.09 -8.80
N LEU A 208 -6.82 -22.21 -8.46
CA LEU A 208 -5.40 -22.22 -8.09
C LEU A 208 -4.45 -21.87 -9.25
N ARG A 209 -4.95 -21.80 -10.49
CA ARG A 209 -4.16 -21.42 -11.67
C ARG A 209 -4.84 -20.29 -12.41
N GLU A 210 -4.27 -19.10 -12.30
CA GLU A 210 -4.77 -17.88 -12.94
C GLU A 210 -4.92 -18.03 -14.47
N GLN A 211 -4.07 -18.82 -15.11
CA GLN A 211 -4.15 -19.07 -16.57
C GLN A 211 -5.50 -19.68 -17.01
N ASN A 212 -6.23 -20.33 -16.10
CA ASN A 212 -7.52 -20.95 -16.42
C ASN A 212 -8.63 -19.91 -16.63
N TYR A 213 -8.53 -18.72 -16.03
CA TYR A 213 -9.55 -17.67 -16.05
C TYR A 213 -9.02 -16.29 -16.43
N SER A 214 -7.75 -16.17 -16.80
CA SER A 214 -7.10 -14.89 -17.18
C SER A 214 -7.75 -14.19 -18.38
N HIS A 215 -8.52 -14.91 -19.19
CA HIS A 215 -9.24 -14.37 -20.36
C HIS A 215 -10.58 -13.73 -19.97
N ILE A 216 -11.07 -13.97 -18.76
CA ILE A 216 -12.30 -13.37 -18.25
C ILE A 216 -11.98 -11.93 -17.85
N LYS A 217 -12.56 -10.96 -18.56
CA LYS A 217 -12.40 -9.54 -18.23
C LYS A 217 -13.08 -9.26 -16.90
N ARG A 218 -12.35 -8.59 -16.00
CA ARG A 218 -12.88 -7.99 -14.77
C ARG A 218 -13.58 -6.67 -15.06
#